data_AF-A0A9D1UM55-F1
#
_entry.id   AF-A0A9D1UM55-F1
#
_cell.length_a   1.000
_cell.length_b   1.000
_cell.length_c   1.000
_cell.angle_alpha   90.00
_cell.angle_beta   90.00
_cell.angle_gamma   90.00
#
_symmetry.space_group_name_H-M   'P 1'
#
loop_
_entity.id
_entity.type
_entity.pdbx_description
1 polymer ?
#
loop_
_entity_poly.entity_id
_entity_poly.type
_entity_poly.pdbx_seq_one_letter_code
_entity_poly.pdbx_strand_id
1 'polypeptide(L)'
;MIIAAPFVAVGHDGSDRRPVVPRHMLPSETGLVELHADQVNDLSRYHELDDEERSIVAAAVDSRKAEFGDGRWCAHRALRGIGEDVPILRGPKGMPLFPSTVSGTISHTRGLRMALVGRSEHWDSLGLDVEVAQRLPDGVLTAVTSPRERRLLRRVGSRAPGRALGTVLFSAKESVYKAWFPLANRFLDFDEVDLHLEITHLSDEEIGGTWHAQVLTYPSPVPALHGSWVVRDGYVVTVCGVQRRY
;
A
#
# COMPACT_ATOMS: atom_id res chain seq x y z
N MET A 1 7.94 -27.63 -7.53
CA MET A 1 6.57 -27.19 -7.20
C MET A 1 6.62 -25.69 -7.01
N ILE A 2 6.04 -24.91 -7.93
CA ILE A 2 5.98 -23.45 -7.78
C ILE A 2 4.94 -23.20 -6.67
N ILE A 3 5.40 -22.77 -5.51
CA ILE A 3 4.50 -22.37 -4.42
C ILE A 3 3.84 -21.06 -4.86
N ALA A 4 2.51 -21.04 -4.90
CA ALA A 4 1.77 -19.83 -5.28
C ALA A 4 2.05 -18.71 -4.27
N ALA A 5 2.16 -17.48 -4.76
CA ALA A 5 2.31 -16.32 -3.88
C ALA A 5 1.14 -16.23 -2.89
N PRO A 6 1.40 -15.96 -1.61
CA PRO A 6 0.38 -16.01 -0.57
C PRO A 6 -0.68 -14.93 -0.78
N PHE A 7 -1.94 -15.25 -0.54
CA PHE A 7 -3.04 -14.28 -0.52
C PHE A 7 -3.88 -14.56 0.73
N VAL A 8 -3.62 -13.80 1.79
CA VAL A 8 -4.09 -14.11 3.15
C VAL A 8 -4.59 -12.85 3.82
N ALA A 9 -5.76 -12.92 4.45
CA ALA A 9 -6.24 -11.89 5.37
C ALA A 9 -6.60 -12.55 6.70
N VAL A 10 -6.01 -12.06 7.79
CA VAL A 10 -6.22 -12.63 9.12
C VAL A 10 -6.47 -11.56 10.18
N GLY A 11 -7.19 -11.94 11.21
CA GLY A 11 -7.31 -11.18 12.45
C GLY A 11 -6.05 -11.29 13.29
N HIS A 12 -5.96 -10.38 14.26
CA HIS A 12 -4.87 -10.37 15.23
C HIS A 12 -4.70 -11.72 15.98
N ASP A 13 -5.80 -12.42 16.25
CA ASP A 13 -5.90 -13.74 16.88
C ASP A 13 -5.59 -14.92 15.93
N GLY A 14 -5.28 -14.64 14.66
CA GLY A 14 -5.04 -15.65 13.63
C GLY A 14 -6.31 -16.19 12.96
N SER A 15 -7.50 -15.67 13.29
CA SER A 15 -8.74 -16.00 12.59
C SER A 15 -8.70 -15.57 11.12
N ASP A 16 -9.27 -16.36 10.22
CA ASP A 16 -9.42 -15.94 8.82
C ASP A 16 -10.37 -14.74 8.71
N ARG A 17 -10.03 -13.78 7.86
CA ARG A 17 -10.85 -12.60 7.55
C ARG A 17 -11.13 -12.52 6.05
N ARG A 18 -12.22 -11.84 5.70
CA ARG A 18 -12.47 -11.46 4.31
C ARG A 18 -11.42 -10.41 3.92
N PRO A 19 -10.66 -10.62 2.82
CA PRO A 19 -9.71 -9.61 2.34
C PRO A 19 -10.42 -8.31 1.92
N VAL A 20 -9.85 -7.18 2.35
CA VAL A 20 -10.26 -5.85 1.89
C VAL A 20 -9.96 -5.72 0.40
N VAL A 21 -8.80 -6.19 -0.05
CA VAL A 21 -8.41 -6.13 -1.47
C VAL A 21 -8.89 -7.37 -2.22
N PRO A 22 -9.75 -7.24 -3.25
CA PRO A 22 -10.06 -8.36 -4.12
C PRO A 22 -8.82 -8.86 -4.86
N ARG A 23 -8.66 -10.18 -5.00
CA ARG A 23 -7.47 -10.76 -5.67
C ARG A 23 -7.26 -10.27 -7.11
N HIS A 24 -8.34 -10.01 -7.86
CA HIS A 24 -8.25 -9.51 -9.23
C HIS A 24 -7.72 -8.07 -9.34
N MET A 25 -7.64 -7.34 -8.22
CA MET A 25 -7.11 -5.99 -8.14
C MET A 25 -5.58 -5.97 -8.15
N LEU A 26 -4.96 -7.08 -7.73
CA LEU A 26 -3.53 -7.16 -7.51
C LEU A 26 -2.76 -7.33 -8.83
N PRO A 27 -1.54 -6.79 -8.92
CA PRO A 27 -0.64 -7.12 -10.01
C PRO A 27 -0.43 -8.65 -10.09
N SER A 28 -0.31 -9.21 -11.30
CA SER A 28 -0.22 -10.65 -11.49
C SER A 28 0.95 -11.28 -10.73
N GLU A 29 0.75 -12.49 -10.19
CA GLU A 29 1.76 -13.27 -9.48
C GLU A 29 2.38 -12.56 -8.25
N THR A 30 1.65 -11.62 -7.68
CA THR A 30 2.00 -11.01 -6.39
C THR A 30 1.34 -11.74 -5.22
N GLY A 31 2.01 -11.68 -4.07
CA GLY A 31 1.47 -12.12 -2.79
C GLY A 31 1.04 -10.93 -1.94
N LEU A 32 -0.08 -11.06 -1.24
CA LEU A 32 -0.63 -10.08 -0.32
C LEU A 32 -0.92 -10.74 1.03
N VAL A 33 -0.50 -10.08 2.10
CA VAL A 33 -0.93 -10.40 3.46
C VAL A 33 -1.60 -9.17 4.07
N GLU A 34 -2.80 -9.38 4.62
CA GLU A 34 -3.55 -8.40 5.41
C GLU A 34 -3.66 -8.87 6.87
N LEU A 35 -3.36 -7.97 7.80
CA LEU A 35 -3.54 -8.18 9.23
C LEU A 35 -4.53 -7.13 9.77
N HIS A 36 -5.71 -7.61 10.18
CA HIS A 36 -6.72 -6.83 10.86
C HIS A 36 -6.36 -6.73 12.34
N ALA A 37 -5.65 -5.67 12.68
CA ALA A 37 -5.09 -5.42 14.00
C ALA A 37 -6.07 -4.58 14.84
N ASP A 38 -7.09 -5.27 15.38
CA ASP A 38 -8.14 -4.69 16.23
C ASP A 38 -7.61 -4.31 17.63
N GLN A 39 -6.48 -4.88 18.06
CA GLN A 39 -5.83 -4.60 19.36
C GLN A 39 -4.72 -3.56 19.23
N VAL A 40 -4.69 -2.63 20.18
CA VAL A 40 -3.70 -1.56 20.24
C VAL A 40 -2.54 -1.99 21.15
N ASN A 41 -1.30 -1.86 20.67
CA ASN A 41 -0.05 -2.09 21.40
C ASN A 41 0.32 -3.55 21.75
N ASP A 42 -0.15 -4.56 21.00
CA ASP A 42 0.46 -5.89 21.12
C ASP A 42 1.88 -5.87 20.52
N LEU A 43 2.86 -6.26 21.35
CA LEU A 43 4.28 -6.30 20.98
C LEU A 43 4.77 -7.71 20.65
N SER A 44 3.90 -8.73 20.68
CA SER A 44 4.28 -10.13 20.41
C SER A 44 5.09 -10.27 19.12
N ARG A 45 4.55 -9.78 18.00
CA ARG A 45 5.20 -9.80 16.69
C ARG A 45 6.46 -8.96 16.62
N TYR A 46 6.51 -7.83 17.35
CA TYR A 46 7.73 -7.03 17.46
C TYR A 46 8.85 -7.80 18.19
N HIS A 47 8.51 -8.54 19.24
CA HIS A 47 9.49 -9.32 19.99
C HIS A 47 9.99 -10.57 19.24
N GLU A 48 9.18 -11.10 18.31
CA GLU A 48 9.54 -12.20 17.41
C GLU A 48 10.44 -11.80 16.24
N LEU A 49 10.59 -10.50 15.94
CA LEU A 49 11.47 -10.03 14.88
C LEU A 49 12.94 -10.31 15.18
N ASP A 50 13.74 -10.35 14.11
CA ASP A 50 15.19 -10.36 14.18
C ASP A 50 15.72 -9.11 14.92
N ASP A 51 16.85 -9.26 15.62
CA ASP A 51 17.48 -8.19 16.38
C ASP A 51 17.76 -6.95 15.54
N GLU A 52 18.18 -7.14 14.29
CA GLU A 52 18.46 -6.03 13.37
C GLU A 52 17.20 -5.23 13.07
N GLU A 53 16.04 -5.88 12.90
CA GLU A 53 14.78 -5.20 12.66
C GLU A 53 14.24 -4.51 13.90
N ARG A 54 14.34 -5.17 15.08
CA ARG A 54 13.92 -4.58 16.35
C ARG A 54 14.68 -3.28 16.64
N SER A 55 15.97 -3.26 16.30
CA SER A 55 16.83 -2.10 16.50
C SER A 55 16.33 -0.83 15.79
N ILE A 56 15.61 -0.96 14.66
CA ILE A 56 15.12 0.15 13.83
C ILE A 56 14.15 1.07 14.60
N VAL A 57 13.35 0.49 15.50
CA VAL A 57 12.33 1.21 16.29
C VAL A 57 12.47 0.98 17.80
N ALA A 58 13.63 0.50 18.27
CA ALA A 58 13.86 0.18 19.67
C ALA A 58 13.59 1.36 20.64
N ALA A 59 13.89 2.58 20.21
CA ALA A 59 13.65 3.81 20.98
C ALA A 59 12.24 4.41 20.79
N ALA A 60 11.39 3.82 19.93
CA ALA A 60 10.04 4.32 19.70
C ALA A 60 9.07 3.91 20.82
N VAL A 61 7.94 4.61 20.88
CA VAL A 61 6.81 4.25 21.75
C VAL A 61 6.20 2.91 21.34
N ASP A 62 5.52 2.24 22.27
CA ASP A 62 4.99 0.89 22.06
C ASP A 62 4.00 0.81 20.90
N SER A 63 3.18 1.83 20.69
CA SER A 63 2.27 1.88 19.53
C SER A 63 3.02 1.81 18.20
N ARG A 64 4.18 2.48 18.12
CA ARG A 64 5.01 2.45 16.92
C ARG A 64 5.74 1.11 16.77
N LYS A 65 6.18 0.50 17.87
CA LYS A 65 6.79 -0.84 17.86
C LYS A 65 5.79 -1.90 17.42
N ALA A 66 4.56 -1.85 17.93
CA ALA A 66 3.47 -2.73 17.53
C ALA A 66 3.16 -2.61 16.03
N GLU A 67 2.98 -1.37 15.53
CA GLU A 67 2.78 -1.12 14.10
C GLU A 67 3.91 -1.67 13.22
N PHE A 68 5.16 -1.46 13.65
CA PHE A 68 6.33 -1.93 12.94
C PHE A 68 6.39 -3.47 12.92
N GLY A 69 6.17 -4.11 14.09
CA GLY A 69 6.12 -5.56 14.24
C GLY A 69 5.03 -6.20 13.38
N ASP A 70 3.81 -5.68 13.43
CA ASP A 70 2.69 -6.13 12.60
C ASP A 70 2.97 -6.00 11.10
N GLY A 71 3.53 -4.86 10.68
CA GLY A 71 3.88 -4.62 9.28
C GLY A 71 4.99 -5.55 8.78
N ARG A 72 6.02 -5.80 9.60
CA ARG A 72 7.09 -6.75 9.28
C ARG A 72 6.59 -8.17 9.24
N TRP A 73 5.77 -8.58 10.19
CA TRP A 73 5.13 -9.88 10.16
C TRP A 73 4.33 -10.12 8.88
N CYS A 74 3.58 -9.11 8.40
CA CYS A 74 2.90 -9.20 7.11
C CYS A 74 3.90 -9.45 5.97
N ALA A 75 5.02 -8.72 5.96
CA ALA A 75 6.05 -8.84 4.93
C ALA A 75 6.75 -10.20 4.94
N HIS A 76 7.18 -10.71 6.10
CA HIS A 76 7.76 -12.05 6.24
C HIS A 76 6.77 -13.15 5.82
N ARG A 77 5.50 -13.02 6.24
CA ARG A 77 4.46 -13.96 5.82
C ARG A 77 4.23 -13.91 4.31
N ALA A 78 4.37 -12.74 3.70
CA ALA A 78 4.21 -12.57 2.26
C ALA A 78 5.41 -13.13 1.45
N LEU A 79 6.62 -13.14 2.03
CA LEU A 79 7.81 -13.74 1.42
C LEU A 79 7.72 -15.26 1.23
N ARG A 80 6.88 -15.94 2.03
CA ARG A 80 6.72 -17.40 1.98
C ARG A 80 6.35 -17.87 0.58
N GLY A 81 7.24 -18.64 -0.04
CA GLY A 81 7.06 -19.23 -1.37
C GLY A 81 7.53 -18.37 -2.55
N ILE A 82 7.92 -17.12 -2.32
CA ILE A 82 8.38 -16.21 -3.38
C ILE A 82 9.82 -15.72 -3.21
N GLY A 83 10.36 -15.73 -1.98
CA GLY A 83 11.71 -15.27 -1.67
C GLY A 83 12.22 -15.82 -0.35
N GLU A 84 13.49 -15.55 -0.06
CA GLU A 84 14.12 -15.92 1.20
C GLU A 84 13.58 -15.05 2.34
N ASP A 85 13.37 -15.67 3.50
CA ASP A 85 12.88 -15.00 4.71
C ASP A 85 14.08 -14.47 5.49
N VAL A 86 14.50 -13.23 5.19
CA VAL A 86 15.64 -12.53 5.81
C VAL A 86 15.17 -11.22 6.44
N PRO A 87 15.92 -10.62 7.37
CA PRO A 87 15.57 -9.33 7.99
C PRO A 87 15.26 -8.25 6.95
N ILE A 88 14.11 -7.56 7.09
CA ILE A 88 13.68 -6.50 6.18
C ILE A 88 14.07 -5.16 6.80
N LEU A 89 15.27 -4.69 6.47
CA LEU A 89 15.82 -3.46 7.06
C LEU A 89 15.17 -2.18 6.48
N ARG A 90 15.64 -1.02 6.94
CA ARG A 90 15.15 0.29 6.53
C ARG A 90 16.17 0.98 5.62
N GLY A 91 15.74 1.28 4.39
CA GLY A 91 16.49 2.01 3.39
C GLY A 91 16.28 3.53 3.42
N PRO A 92 16.80 4.24 2.41
CA PRO A 92 16.61 5.69 2.25
C PRO A 92 15.13 6.09 2.34
N LYS A 93 14.85 7.20 3.01
CA LYS A 93 13.47 7.70 3.26
C LYS A 93 12.53 6.68 3.91
N GLY A 94 13.05 5.60 4.48
CA GLY A 94 12.29 4.61 5.22
C GLY A 94 11.63 3.51 4.39
N MET A 95 11.99 3.37 3.11
CA MET A 95 11.55 2.22 2.32
C MET A 95 12.03 0.89 2.97
N PRO A 96 11.22 -0.18 2.94
CA PRO A 96 11.68 -1.51 3.36
C PRO A 96 12.71 -2.06 2.37
N LEU A 97 13.76 -2.71 2.88
CA LEU A 97 14.76 -3.41 2.08
C LEU A 97 14.38 -4.90 2.01
N PHE A 98 13.64 -5.27 0.97
CA PHE A 98 13.34 -6.66 0.65
C PHE A 98 14.57 -7.39 0.07
N PRO A 99 14.62 -8.74 0.09
CA PRO A 99 15.63 -9.51 -0.63
C PRO A 99 15.72 -9.07 -2.09
N SER A 100 16.91 -9.13 -2.70
CA SER A 100 17.13 -8.67 -4.08
C SER A 100 16.24 -9.36 -5.13
N THR A 101 15.77 -10.57 -4.84
CA THR A 101 14.86 -11.35 -5.70
C THR A 101 13.39 -10.97 -5.54
N VAL A 102 13.05 -10.06 -4.61
CA VAL A 102 11.68 -9.63 -4.31
C VAL A 102 11.55 -8.11 -4.36
N SER A 103 10.57 -7.64 -5.13
CA SER A 103 10.02 -6.30 -5.02
C SER A 103 8.88 -6.33 -4.01
N GLY A 104 8.84 -5.35 -3.10
CA GLY A 104 7.82 -5.36 -2.07
C GLY A 104 7.55 -4.00 -1.45
N THR A 105 6.41 -3.91 -0.76
CA THR A 105 5.92 -2.70 -0.12
C THR A 105 5.10 -3.05 1.10
N ILE A 106 5.09 -2.16 2.09
CA ILE A 106 4.38 -2.33 3.36
C ILE A 106 3.57 -1.06 3.59
N SER A 107 2.30 -1.23 3.99
CA SER A 107 1.45 -0.12 4.38
C SER A 107 0.67 -0.45 5.64
N HIS A 108 0.30 0.58 6.40
CA HIS A 108 -0.47 0.45 7.62
C HIS A 108 -1.34 1.67 7.83
N THR A 109 -2.50 1.43 8.40
CA THR A 109 -3.36 2.47 8.97
C THR A 109 -4.01 1.91 10.23
N ARG A 110 -4.81 2.73 10.90
CA ARG A 110 -5.54 2.28 12.09
C ARG A 110 -6.41 1.07 11.76
N GLY A 111 -6.10 -0.07 12.38
CA GLY A 111 -6.86 -1.32 12.26
C GLY A 111 -6.41 -2.26 11.14
N LEU A 112 -5.50 -1.85 10.26
CA LEU A 112 -5.10 -2.67 9.12
C LEU A 112 -3.63 -2.49 8.76
N ARG A 113 -2.89 -3.60 8.66
CA ARG A 113 -1.49 -3.66 8.19
C ARG A 113 -1.43 -4.59 7.00
N MET A 114 -0.60 -4.25 6.02
CA MET A 114 -0.53 -4.99 4.77
C MET A 114 0.89 -5.02 4.21
N ALA A 115 1.22 -6.12 3.54
CA ALA A 115 2.41 -6.21 2.71
C ALA A 115 2.08 -6.86 1.37
N LEU A 116 2.57 -6.24 0.29
CA LEU A 116 2.46 -6.72 -1.08
C LEU A 116 3.87 -7.00 -1.61
N VAL A 117 4.05 -8.15 -2.25
CA VAL A 117 5.36 -8.62 -2.70
C VAL A 117 5.24 -9.37 -4.03
N GLY A 118 6.28 -9.32 -4.85
CA GLY A 118 6.36 -10.03 -6.12
C GLY A 118 7.82 -10.29 -6.49
N ARG A 119 8.06 -11.27 -7.36
CA ARG A 119 9.42 -11.59 -7.81
C ARG A 119 9.99 -10.43 -8.64
N SER A 120 11.24 -10.03 -8.37
CA SER A 120 11.92 -8.94 -9.07
C SER A 120 12.16 -9.22 -10.56
N GLU A 121 12.06 -10.49 -10.98
CA GLU A 121 12.09 -10.88 -12.40
C GLU A 121 10.86 -10.39 -13.18
N HIS A 122 9.73 -10.17 -12.50
CA HIS A 122 8.48 -9.69 -13.11
C HIS A 122 8.17 -8.23 -12.75
N TRP A 123 8.64 -7.76 -11.59
CA TRP A 123 8.30 -6.45 -11.05
C TRP A 123 9.56 -5.69 -10.65
N ASP A 124 9.83 -4.57 -11.31
CA ASP A 124 10.93 -3.67 -10.92
C ASP A 124 10.61 -2.92 -9.62
N SER A 125 9.33 -2.68 -9.33
CA SER A 125 8.87 -2.07 -8.08
C SER A 125 7.37 -2.28 -7.87
N LEU A 126 6.90 -2.14 -6.62
CA LEU A 126 5.50 -2.27 -6.22
C LEU A 126 5.07 -1.14 -5.29
N GLY A 127 3.82 -0.71 -5.42
CA GLY A 127 3.20 0.32 -4.57
C GLY A 127 1.92 -0.20 -3.94
N LEU A 128 1.76 0.07 -2.64
CA LEU A 128 0.58 -0.28 -1.85
C LEU A 128 0.39 0.80 -0.81
N ASP A 129 -0.83 1.28 -0.70
CA ASP A 129 -1.22 2.19 0.35
C ASP A 129 -2.60 1.85 0.90
N VAL A 130 -2.78 2.09 2.20
CA VAL A 130 -4.02 1.77 2.91
C VAL A 130 -4.36 2.89 3.85
N GLU A 131 -5.61 3.34 3.80
CA GLU A 131 -6.11 4.45 4.59
C GLU A 131 -7.50 4.16 5.14
N VAL A 132 -7.88 4.85 6.21
CA VAL A 132 -9.27 4.79 6.68
C VAL A 132 -10.16 5.53 5.67
N ALA A 133 -11.28 4.93 5.26
CA ALA A 133 -12.24 5.49 4.30
C ALA A 133 -13.08 6.64 4.87
N GLN A 134 -12.40 7.72 5.25
CA GLN A 134 -12.98 8.95 5.76
C GLN A 134 -12.66 10.10 4.83
N ARG A 135 -13.40 11.20 4.94
CA ARG A 135 -13.11 12.42 4.17
C ARG A 135 -11.81 13.06 4.70
N LEU A 136 -10.89 13.42 3.82
CA LEU A 136 -9.72 14.22 4.19
C LEU A 136 -10.14 15.61 4.70
N PRO A 137 -9.44 16.17 5.70
CA PRO A 137 -9.58 17.58 6.04
C PRO A 137 -9.34 18.47 4.82
N ASP A 138 -10.09 19.57 4.68
CA ASP A 138 -10.08 20.38 3.45
C ASP A 138 -8.69 20.97 3.11
N GLY A 139 -7.90 21.30 4.14
CA GLY A 139 -6.51 21.74 3.97
C GLY A 139 -5.61 20.65 3.39
N VAL A 140 -5.74 19.42 3.91
CA VAL A 140 -5.01 18.25 3.40
C VAL A 140 -5.45 17.93 1.99
N LEU A 141 -6.76 17.88 1.74
CA LEU A 141 -7.30 17.63 0.41
C LEU A 141 -6.74 18.62 -0.62
N THR A 142 -6.66 19.90 -0.27
CA THR A 142 -6.14 20.94 -1.18
C THR A 142 -4.65 20.78 -1.44
N ALA A 143 -3.87 20.38 -0.42
CA ALA A 143 -2.43 20.17 -0.55
C ALA A 143 -2.07 18.94 -1.39
N VAL A 144 -2.86 17.88 -1.31
CA VAL A 144 -2.52 16.59 -1.98
C VAL A 144 -3.17 16.44 -3.36
N THR A 145 -4.08 17.33 -3.74
CA THR A 145 -4.81 17.24 -5.01
C THR A 145 -4.55 18.41 -5.96
N SER A 146 -4.63 18.14 -7.25
CA SER A 146 -4.64 19.16 -8.30
C SER A 146 -6.03 19.79 -8.45
N PRO A 147 -6.16 21.01 -9.01
CA PRO A 147 -7.46 21.58 -9.36
C PRO A 147 -8.28 20.70 -10.30
N ARG A 148 -7.63 19.88 -11.13
CA ARG A 148 -8.28 18.92 -12.04
C ARG A 148 -8.89 17.76 -11.28
N GLU A 149 -8.12 17.16 -10.37
CA GLU A 149 -8.59 16.10 -9.48
C GLU A 149 -9.78 16.56 -8.62
N ARG A 150 -9.73 17.78 -8.06
CA ARG A 150 -10.87 18.34 -7.30
C ARG A 150 -12.13 18.58 -8.12
N ARG A 151 -12.02 18.78 -9.44
CA ARG A 151 -13.20 18.88 -10.33
C ARG A 151 -13.91 17.53 -10.43
N LEU A 152 -13.18 16.41 -10.44
CA LEU A 152 -13.77 15.07 -10.42
C LEU A 152 -14.55 14.84 -9.12
N LEU A 153 -13.94 15.15 -7.97
CA LEU A 153 -14.57 14.95 -6.65
C LEU A 153 -15.91 15.67 -6.51
N ARG A 154 -16.03 16.88 -7.09
CA ARG A 154 -17.29 17.64 -7.07
C ARG A 154 -18.42 17.01 -7.87
N ARG A 155 -18.12 16.17 -8.87
CA ARG A 155 -19.13 15.53 -9.73
C ARG A 155 -19.76 14.29 -9.10
N VAL A 156 -19.02 13.56 -8.27
CA VAL A 156 -19.47 12.27 -7.70
C VAL A 156 -20.35 12.45 -6.44
N GLY A 157 -20.35 13.66 -5.87
CA GLY A 157 -21.18 14.00 -4.70
C GLY A 157 -20.55 13.59 -3.36
N SER A 158 -21.21 13.94 -2.26
CA SER A 158 -20.67 13.85 -0.89
C SER A 158 -21.20 12.66 -0.06
N ARG A 159 -22.03 11.80 -0.64
CA ARG A 159 -22.56 10.62 0.06
C ARG A 159 -21.50 9.52 0.13
N ALA A 160 -21.61 8.64 1.13
CA ALA A 160 -20.82 7.41 1.12
C ALA A 160 -21.24 6.51 -0.06
N PRO A 161 -20.33 5.74 -0.65
CA PRO A 161 -18.88 5.73 -0.38
C PRO A 161 -18.08 6.86 -1.08
N GLY A 162 -18.72 7.67 -1.94
CA GLY A 162 -18.10 8.78 -2.69
C GLY A 162 -17.35 9.82 -1.84
N ARG A 163 -17.72 10.01 -0.57
CA ARG A 163 -17.00 10.90 0.37
C ARG A 163 -15.53 10.55 0.58
N ALA A 164 -15.13 9.31 0.33
CA ALA A 164 -13.77 8.81 0.50
C ALA A 164 -12.88 9.04 -0.74
N LEU A 165 -13.41 9.54 -1.86
CA LEU A 165 -12.62 9.68 -3.10
C LEU A 165 -11.43 10.64 -2.98
N GLY A 166 -11.49 11.64 -2.10
CA GLY A 166 -10.31 12.46 -1.79
C GLY A 166 -9.19 11.64 -1.16
N THR A 167 -9.53 10.70 -0.30
CA THR A 167 -8.60 9.75 0.34
C THR A 167 -8.10 8.71 -0.65
N VAL A 168 -8.93 8.28 -1.61
CA VAL A 168 -8.49 7.45 -2.73
C VAL A 168 -7.39 8.13 -3.54
N LEU A 169 -7.55 9.41 -3.88
CA LEU A 169 -6.51 10.17 -4.59
C LEU A 169 -5.22 10.28 -3.78
N PHE A 170 -5.33 10.62 -2.49
CA PHE A 170 -4.18 10.68 -1.59
C PHE A 170 -3.45 9.33 -1.51
N SER A 171 -4.19 8.26 -1.22
CA SER A 171 -3.64 6.90 -1.13
C SER A 171 -3.00 6.45 -2.45
N ALA A 172 -3.61 6.78 -3.59
CA ALA A 172 -3.04 6.45 -4.89
C ALA A 172 -1.71 7.18 -5.15
N LYS A 173 -1.56 8.45 -4.70
CA LYS A 173 -0.28 9.17 -4.77
C LYS A 173 0.78 8.56 -3.85
N GLU A 174 0.41 8.11 -2.65
CA GLU A 174 1.31 7.36 -1.76
C GLU A 174 1.75 6.02 -2.39
N SER A 175 0.83 5.29 -3.03
CA SER A 175 1.17 4.09 -3.81
C SER A 175 2.13 4.39 -4.96
N VAL A 176 1.90 5.48 -5.70
CA VAL A 176 2.82 5.96 -6.74
C VAL A 176 4.19 6.27 -6.16
N TYR A 177 4.26 7.02 -5.05
CA TYR A 177 5.53 7.35 -4.38
C TYR A 177 6.29 6.08 -3.97
N LYS A 178 5.61 5.11 -3.35
CA LYS A 178 6.21 3.84 -2.90
C LYS A 178 6.73 2.99 -4.06
N ALA A 179 6.03 2.97 -5.20
CA ALA A 179 6.49 2.27 -6.40
C ALA A 179 7.62 3.02 -7.12
N TRP A 180 7.59 4.35 -7.12
CA TRP A 180 8.50 5.19 -7.91
C TRP A 180 9.82 5.49 -7.20
N PHE A 181 9.79 5.73 -5.89
CA PHE A 181 10.97 6.10 -5.10
C PHE A 181 12.14 5.11 -5.21
N PRO A 182 11.94 3.78 -5.13
CA PRO A 182 13.04 2.81 -5.28
C PRO A 182 13.80 2.94 -6.61
N LEU A 183 13.12 3.39 -7.66
CA LEU A 183 13.65 3.52 -9.02
C LEU A 183 14.30 4.88 -9.26
N ALA A 184 13.77 5.93 -8.63
CA ALA A 184 14.21 7.31 -8.83
C ALA A 184 15.21 7.81 -7.79
N ASN A 185 15.19 7.25 -6.57
CA ASN A 185 16.00 7.65 -5.41
C ASN A 185 15.97 9.15 -5.11
N ARG A 186 14.83 9.81 -5.37
CA ARG A 186 14.59 11.22 -5.06
C ARG A 186 13.15 11.41 -4.61
N PHE A 187 12.85 12.56 -4.02
CA PHE A 187 11.50 12.87 -3.57
C PHE A 187 10.58 13.17 -4.77
N LEU A 188 9.29 12.87 -4.62
CA LEU A 188 8.22 13.14 -5.57
C LEU A 188 7.06 13.79 -4.80
N ASP A 189 6.79 15.05 -5.11
CA ASP A 189 5.73 15.81 -4.45
C ASP A 189 4.34 15.44 -5.01
N PHE A 190 3.29 15.74 -4.24
CA PHE A 190 1.91 15.45 -4.65
C PHE A 190 1.48 16.20 -5.92
N ASP A 191 1.99 17.41 -6.14
CA ASP A 191 1.69 18.22 -7.33
C ASP A 191 2.54 17.82 -8.55
N GLU A 192 3.56 16.97 -8.37
CA GLU A 192 4.32 16.33 -9.44
C GLU A 192 3.63 15.06 -9.99
N VAL A 193 2.41 14.74 -9.51
CA VAL A 193 1.60 13.61 -9.98
C VAL A 193 0.17 14.07 -10.26
N ASP A 194 -0.32 13.86 -11.49
CA ASP A 194 -1.74 14.03 -11.85
C ASP A 194 -2.40 12.65 -12.00
N LEU A 195 -3.50 12.44 -11.28
CA LEU A 195 -4.27 11.20 -11.27
C LEU A 195 -5.61 11.34 -12.01
N HIS A 196 -5.96 10.29 -12.73
CA HIS A 196 -7.30 10.06 -13.25
C HIS A 196 -7.87 8.77 -12.65
N LEU A 197 -9.02 8.85 -12.00
CA LEU A 197 -9.72 7.68 -11.45
C LEU A 197 -10.81 7.21 -12.42
N GLU A 198 -10.90 5.90 -12.59
CA GLU A 198 -12.09 5.24 -13.12
C GLU A 198 -12.84 4.60 -11.95
N ILE A 199 -14.15 4.83 -11.91
CA ILE A 199 -15.01 4.42 -10.79
C ILE A 199 -15.93 3.31 -11.27
N THR A 200 -15.89 2.19 -10.56
CA THR A 200 -16.77 1.04 -10.69
C THR A 200 -17.56 0.87 -9.41
N HIS A 201 -18.89 0.80 -9.51
CA HIS A 201 -19.75 0.45 -8.38
C HIS A 201 -19.74 -1.06 -8.20
N LEU A 202 -19.36 -1.53 -7.01
CA LEU A 202 -19.29 -2.95 -6.68
C LEU A 202 -20.53 -3.39 -5.90
N SER A 203 -21.03 -2.52 -5.01
CA SER A 203 -22.29 -2.64 -4.28
C SER A 203 -22.78 -1.26 -3.83
N ASP A 204 -23.83 -1.21 -3.01
CA ASP A 204 -24.32 0.04 -2.40
C ASP A 204 -23.29 0.68 -1.45
N GLU A 205 -22.43 -0.14 -0.84
CA GLU A 205 -21.45 0.29 0.17
C GLU A 205 -19.99 0.22 -0.32
N GLU A 206 -19.74 -0.49 -1.41
CA GLU A 206 -18.40 -0.71 -1.97
C GLU A 206 -18.25 -0.07 -3.36
N ILE A 207 -17.16 0.68 -3.54
CA ILE A 207 -16.72 1.20 -4.84
C ILE A 207 -15.26 0.84 -5.05
N GLY A 208 -14.84 0.76 -6.29
CA GLY A 208 -13.43 0.59 -6.64
C GLY A 208 -13.20 1.00 -8.07
N GLY A 209 -12.12 0.49 -8.66
CA GLY A 209 -11.82 0.68 -10.07
C GLY A 209 -10.33 0.78 -10.28
N THR A 210 -9.95 1.51 -11.32
CA THR A 210 -8.56 1.72 -11.73
C THR A 210 -8.20 3.19 -11.60
N TRP A 211 -6.90 3.46 -11.65
CA TRP A 211 -6.37 4.81 -11.77
C TRP A 211 -5.17 4.83 -12.72
N HIS A 212 -4.98 5.99 -13.33
CA HIS A 212 -3.82 6.30 -14.15
C HIS A 212 -3.13 7.54 -13.60
N ALA A 213 -1.83 7.43 -13.31
CA ALA A 213 -0.99 8.50 -12.81
C ALA A 213 -0.01 8.94 -13.89
N GLN A 214 0.11 10.24 -14.11
CA GLN A 214 1.19 10.84 -14.88
C GLN A 214 2.18 11.51 -13.93
N VAL A 215 3.46 11.12 -14.02
CA VAL A 215 4.55 11.77 -13.29
C VAL A 215 5.04 12.96 -14.11
N LEU A 216 4.98 14.15 -13.52
CA LEU A 216 5.20 15.44 -14.19
C LEU A 216 6.64 15.94 -14.07
N THR A 217 7.46 15.29 -13.24
CA THR A 217 8.86 15.64 -12.99
C THR A 217 9.80 15.00 -14.01
N TYR A 218 10.91 15.65 -14.36
CA TYR A 218 11.88 15.18 -15.36
C TYR A 218 13.32 15.25 -14.83
N PRO A 219 14.18 14.24 -15.10
CA PRO A 219 13.85 12.95 -15.74
C PRO A 219 13.02 12.06 -14.79
N SER A 220 12.08 11.29 -15.35
CA SER A 220 11.33 10.28 -14.59
C SER A 220 11.67 8.88 -15.11
N PRO A 221 12.14 7.95 -14.25
CA PRO A 221 12.37 6.57 -14.66
C PRO A 221 11.06 5.86 -15.05
N VAL A 222 9.93 6.31 -14.48
CA VAL A 222 8.59 5.78 -14.77
C VAL A 222 7.65 6.96 -14.98
N PRO A 223 7.43 7.40 -16.24
CA PRO A 223 6.65 8.61 -16.54
C PRO A 223 5.15 8.46 -16.30
N ALA A 224 4.66 7.22 -16.24
CA ALA A 224 3.26 6.92 -15.96
C ALA A 224 3.13 5.59 -15.21
N LEU A 225 2.17 5.54 -14.29
CA LEU A 225 1.81 4.33 -13.55
C LEU A 225 0.31 4.10 -13.69
N HIS A 226 -0.08 2.83 -13.69
CA HIS A 226 -1.47 2.43 -13.58
C HIS A 226 -1.62 1.57 -12.33
N GLY A 227 -2.82 1.58 -11.78
CA GLY A 227 -3.12 0.77 -10.62
C GLY A 227 -4.60 0.63 -10.41
N SER A 228 -4.93 -0.01 -9.31
CA SER A 228 -6.30 -0.30 -8.93
C SER A 228 -6.57 0.21 -7.53
N TRP A 229 -7.84 0.35 -7.19
CA TRP A 229 -8.26 0.83 -5.88
C TRP A 229 -9.62 0.26 -5.46
N VAL A 230 -9.86 0.22 -4.15
CA VAL A 230 -11.13 -0.20 -3.56
C VAL A 230 -11.42 0.58 -2.28
N VAL A 231 -12.70 0.85 -2.04
CA VAL A 231 -13.25 1.27 -0.75
C VAL A 231 -14.13 0.13 -0.26
N ARG A 232 -13.68 -0.55 0.80
CA ARG A 232 -14.35 -1.72 1.41
C ARG A 232 -14.07 -1.77 2.90
N ASP A 233 -15.05 -2.21 3.69
CA ASP A 233 -14.92 -2.47 5.13
C ASP A 233 -14.35 -1.28 5.93
N GLY A 234 -14.63 -0.05 5.47
CA GLY A 234 -14.14 1.18 6.10
C GLY A 234 -12.70 1.57 5.74
N TYR A 235 -12.08 0.91 4.75
CA TYR A 235 -10.74 1.19 4.27
C TYR A 235 -10.73 1.61 2.80
N VAL A 236 -9.77 2.46 2.45
CA VAL A 236 -9.31 2.75 1.10
C VAL A 236 -8.03 1.94 0.91
N VAL A 237 -7.94 1.16 -0.16
CA VAL A 237 -6.68 0.51 -0.56
C VAL A 237 -6.38 0.85 -2.00
N THR A 238 -5.12 1.18 -2.28
CA THR A 238 -4.62 1.42 -3.64
C THR A 238 -3.38 0.57 -3.88
N VAL A 239 -3.24 0.04 -5.11
CA VAL A 239 -2.13 -0.82 -5.50
C VAL A 239 -1.63 -0.48 -6.90
N CYS A 240 -0.33 -0.63 -7.13
CA CYS A 240 0.28 -0.58 -8.45
C CYS A 240 1.55 -1.41 -8.53
N GLY A 241 2.02 -1.63 -9.75
CA GLY A 241 3.31 -2.25 -10.01
C GLY A 241 3.99 -1.64 -11.23
N VAL A 242 5.31 -1.56 -11.16
CA VAL A 242 6.16 -1.24 -12.32
C VAL A 242 6.67 -2.57 -12.86
N GLN A 243 6.04 -3.05 -13.93
CA GLN A 243 6.40 -4.32 -14.53
C GLN A 243 7.77 -4.23 -15.19
N ARG A 244 8.60 -5.24 -14.97
CA ARG A 244 9.90 -5.35 -15.63
C ARG A 244 9.70 -5.55 -17.12
N ARG A 245 10.30 -4.69 -17.93
CA ARG A 245 10.32 -4.83 -19.39
C ARG A 245 11.57 -5.62 -19.79
N TYR A 246 11.36 -6.70 -20.54
CA TYR A 246 12.42 -7.50 -21.15
C TYR A 246 13.04 -6.78 -22.35
#